data_AF-A0A9E3B2D3-F1
#
_entry.id   AF-A0A9E3B2D3-F1
#
_cell.length_a   1.000
_cell.length_b   1.000
_cell.length_c   1.000
_cell.angle_alpha   90.00
_cell.angle_beta   90.00
_cell.angle_gamma   90.00
#
_symmetry.space_group_name_H-M   'P 1'
#
loop_
_entity.id
_entity.type
_entity.pdbx_description
1 polymer ?
#
loop_
_entity_poly.entity_id
_entity_poly.type
_entity_poly.pdbx_seq_one_letter_code
_entity_poly.pdbx_strand_id
1 'polypeptide(L)'
;NLTPLFQGAGKLLGHAGGPRVAVLDASGWDTHVAEGAADGQLARRLQALDQALEALKTSLGPAWKKTAVVMATEFGRTVRPNGNGGTDHGTGGAAFLLGGAVDGGKVKADWVGLKPAVLKDGRDQPVKTDLRALFKGVLADHMGVSRTALDSTVFPDSGAIAPMTGLVKA
;
A
#
# COMPACT_ATOMS: atom_id res chain seq x y z
N ASN A 1 8.25 15.68 -8.26
CA ASN A 1 8.94 14.56 -8.95
C ASN A 1 9.47 13.61 -7.89
N LEU A 2 9.01 12.35 -7.84
CA LEU A 2 9.38 11.36 -6.81
C LEU A 2 10.55 10.45 -7.23
N THR A 3 10.93 10.48 -8.51
CA THR A 3 11.89 9.55 -9.11
C THR A 3 13.25 9.51 -8.41
N PRO A 4 13.93 10.63 -8.08
CA PRO A 4 15.24 10.57 -7.45
C PRO A 4 15.25 9.87 -6.08
N LEU A 5 14.18 10.05 -5.30
CA LEU A 5 14.02 9.40 -3.99
C LEU A 5 13.95 7.88 -4.14
N PHE A 6 13.11 7.40 -5.07
CA PHE A 6 12.91 5.98 -5.32
C PHE A 6 14.14 5.33 -5.98
N GLN A 7 14.85 6.05 -6.84
CA GLN A 7 16.13 5.59 -7.38
C GLN A 7 17.21 5.45 -6.29
N GLY A 8 17.31 6.43 -5.40
CA GLY A 8 18.22 6.38 -4.26
C GLY A 8 17.93 5.18 -3.36
N ALA A 9 16.65 4.98 -3.02
CA ALA A 9 16.21 3.81 -2.25
C ALA A 9 16.59 2.49 -2.94
N GLY A 10 16.35 2.37 -4.25
CA GLY A 10 16.71 1.17 -5.00
C GLY A 10 18.21 0.87 -5.01
N LYS A 11 19.06 1.91 -5.12
CA LYS A 11 20.52 1.76 -5.03
C LYS A 11 20.98 1.29 -3.65
N LEU A 12 20.40 1.84 -2.58
CA LEU A 12 20.74 1.45 -1.21
C LEU A 12 20.30 0.01 -0.92
N LEU A 13 19.04 -0.31 -1.23
CA LEU A 13 18.48 -1.65 -1.03
C LEU A 13 19.16 -2.72 -1.90
N GLY A 14 19.61 -2.35 -3.10
CA GLY A 14 20.30 -3.26 -4.03
C GLY A 14 21.77 -3.50 -3.69
N HIS A 15 22.36 -2.75 -2.78
CA HIS A 15 23.77 -2.87 -2.42
C HIS A 15 24.03 -4.10 -1.55
N ALA A 16 25.16 -4.78 -1.77
CA ALA A 16 25.58 -5.88 -0.92
C ALA A 16 25.85 -5.37 0.51
N GLY A 17 25.18 -5.94 1.51
CA GLY A 17 25.23 -5.44 2.89
C GLY A 17 24.45 -4.13 3.13
N GLY A 18 23.67 -3.68 2.15
CA GLY A 18 22.76 -2.56 2.29
C GLY A 18 21.57 -2.85 3.22
N PRO A 19 20.73 -1.84 3.49
CA PRO A 19 19.51 -2.01 4.27
C PRO A 19 18.56 -3.03 3.61
N ARG A 20 17.77 -3.72 4.45
CA ARG A 20 16.75 -4.68 4.00
C ARG A 20 15.35 -4.07 3.87
N VAL A 21 15.14 -2.88 4.43
CA VAL A 21 13.86 -2.17 4.46
C VAL A 21 14.14 -0.69 4.21
N ALA A 22 13.31 -0.04 3.39
CA ALA A 22 13.26 1.40 3.25
C ALA A 22 11.82 1.87 3.42
N VAL A 23 11.65 2.99 4.11
CA VAL A 23 10.37 3.69 4.25
C VAL A 23 10.51 5.00 3.49
N LEU A 24 9.60 5.25 2.55
CA LEU A 24 9.59 6.44 1.72
C LEU A 24 8.32 7.22 2.02
N ASP A 25 8.47 8.49 2.36
CA ASP A 25 7.36 9.41 2.55
C ASP A 25 7.27 10.37 1.36
N ALA A 26 6.04 10.65 0.93
CA ALA A 26 5.72 11.60 -0.11
C ALA A 26 4.44 12.34 0.29
N SER A 27 4.48 13.67 0.29
CA SER A 27 3.35 14.49 0.73
C SER A 27 2.41 14.92 -0.41
N GLY A 28 1.22 15.39 -0.01
CA GLY A 28 0.26 16.04 -0.89
C GLY A 28 -0.74 15.10 -1.58
N TRP A 29 -0.89 13.87 -1.06
CA TRP A 29 -1.95 12.95 -1.44
C TRP A 29 -3.33 13.37 -0.92
N ASP A 30 -3.39 14.38 -0.04
CA ASP A 30 -4.64 14.85 0.54
C ASP A 30 -5.39 15.86 -0.33
N THR A 31 -5.92 15.38 -1.45
CA THR A 31 -6.73 16.16 -2.38
C THR A 31 -8.21 16.05 -2.05
N HIS A 32 -8.97 17.12 -2.34
CA HIS A 32 -10.41 17.21 -2.02
C HIS A 32 -11.24 17.95 -3.08
N VAL A 33 -10.59 18.56 -4.07
CA VAL A 33 -11.23 19.48 -5.02
C VAL A 33 -10.74 19.14 -6.41
N ALA A 34 -11.68 19.08 -7.36
CA ALA A 34 -11.41 18.83 -8.77
C ALA A 34 -10.36 17.72 -8.98
N GLU A 35 -10.57 16.57 -8.32
CA GLU A 35 -9.60 15.47 -8.33
C GLU A 35 -9.44 14.88 -9.73
N GLY A 36 -10.45 15.08 -10.58
CA GLY A 36 -10.47 14.63 -11.97
C GLY A 36 -10.54 13.11 -12.08
N ALA A 37 -10.39 12.61 -13.30
CA ALA A 37 -10.24 11.17 -13.55
C ALA A 37 -8.86 10.87 -14.14
N ALA A 38 -8.56 11.43 -15.31
CA ALA A 38 -7.28 11.27 -16.01
C ALA A 38 -6.40 12.53 -15.96
N ASP A 39 -6.92 13.61 -15.40
CA ASP A 39 -6.29 14.92 -15.26
C ASP A 39 -6.39 15.41 -13.81
N GLY A 40 -5.94 16.63 -13.54
CA GLY A 40 -5.94 17.17 -12.18
C GLY A 40 -4.76 16.73 -11.31
N GLN A 41 -4.79 17.16 -10.05
CA GLN A 41 -3.67 16.99 -9.14
C GLN A 41 -3.42 15.52 -8.79
N LEU A 42 -4.49 14.76 -8.52
CA LEU A 42 -4.39 13.36 -8.15
C LEU A 42 -3.82 12.52 -9.31
N ALA A 43 -4.33 12.69 -10.53
CA ALA A 43 -3.80 11.98 -11.70
C ALA A 43 -2.31 12.26 -11.94
N ARG A 44 -1.87 13.52 -11.84
CA ARG A 44 -0.43 13.87 -11.96
C ARG A 44 0.42 13.21 -10.88
N ARG A 45 -0.11 13.06 -9.66
CA ARG A 45 0.60 12.38 -8.56
C ARG A 45 0.69 10.87 -8.78
N LEU A 46 -0.40 10.25 -9.26
CA LEU A 46 -0.40 8.84 -9.62
C LEU A 46 0.60 8.56 -10.76
N GLN A 47 0.66 9.42 -11.78
CA GLN A 47 1.67 9.33 -12.84
C GLN A 47 3.10 9.47 -12.30
N ALA A 48 3.34 10.40 -11.38
CA ALA A 48 4.66 10.57 -10.77
C ALA A 48 5.06 9.37 -9.89
N LEU A 49 4.09 8.73 -9.22
CA LEU A 49 4.32 7.51 -8.44
C LEU A 49 4.63 6.31 -9.35
N ASP A 50 3.90 6.14 -10.44
CA ASP A 50 4.17 5.11 -11.45
C ASP A 50 5.61 5.20 -11.99
N GLN A 51 6.03 6.40 -12.40
CA GLN A 51 7.41 6.66 -12.83
C GLN A 51 8.44 6.36 -11.75
N ALA A 52 8.14 6.68 -10.48
CA ALA A 52 9.02 6.42 -9.37
C ALA A 52 9.14 4.92 -9.05
N LEU A 53 8.06 4.15 -9.17
CA LEU A 53 8.06 2.70 -9.00
C LEU A 53 8.89 2.01 -10.09
N GLU A 54 8.77 2.44 -11.35
CA GLU A 54 9.62 1.91 -12.42
C GLU A 54 11.10 2.24 -12.19
N ALA A 55 11.38 3.44 -11.67
CA ALA A 55 12.74 3.85 -11.36
C ALA A 55 13.33 3.08 -10.16
N LEU A 56 12.52 2.76 -9.14
CA LEU A 56 12.90 1.87 -8.04
C LEU A 56 13.26 0.48 -8.56
N LYS A 57 12.36 -0.12 -9.36
CA LYS A 57 12.57 -1.44 -9.98
C LYS A 57 13.84 -1.47 -10.82
N THR A 58 14.05 -0.46 -11.66
CA THR A 58 15.26 -0.33 -12.49
C THR A 58 16.52 -0.24 -11.63
N SER A 59 16.49 0.58 -10.57
CA SER A 59 17.65 0.81 -9.70
C SER A 59 17.99 -0.43 -8.84
N LEU A 60 16.99 -1.21 -8.44
CA LEU A 60 17.18 -2.49 -7.75
C LEU A 60 17.79 -3.58 -8.65
N GLY A 61 17.56 -3.50 -9.97
CA GLY A 61 18.06 -4.48 -10.91
C GLY A 61 17.69 -5.92 -10.51
N PRO A 62 18.66 -6.86 -10.43
CA PRO A 62 18.39 -8.24 -10.01
C PRO A 62 17.70 -8.38 -8.64
N ALA A 63 17.92 -7.45 -7.71
CA ALA A 63 17.32 -7.49 -6.38
C ALA A 63 15.78 -7.32 -6.43
N TRP A 64 15.24 -6.73 -7.50
CA TRP A 64 13.79 -6.60 -7.68
C TRP A 64 13.05 -7.94 -7.59
N LYS A 65 13.66 -9.03 -8.09
CA LYS A 65 13.10 -10.39 -8.02
C LYS A 65 12.79 -10.84 -6.58
N LYS A 66 13.49 -10.27 -5.60
CA LYS A 66 13.37 -10.55 -4.17
C LYS A 66 12.78 -9.37 -3.40
N THR A 67 12.16 -8.40 -4.07
CA THR A 67 11.61 -7.22 -3.42
C THR A 67 10.09 -7.30 -3.33
N ALA A 68 9.54 -6.95 -2.17
CA ALA A 68 8.14 -6.63 -1.97
C ALA A 68 7.99 -5.15 -1.55
N VAL A 69 7.00 -4.47 -2.12
CA VAL A 69 6.64 -3.07 -1.85
C VAL A 69 5.21 -3.06 -1.34
N VAL A 70 5.02 -2.57 -0.12
CA VAL A 70 3.70 -2.27 0.44
C VAL A 70 3.46 -0.78 0.29
N MET A 71 2.36 -0.39 -0.34
CA MET A 71 1.86 0.97 -0.36
C MET A 71 0.52 1.03 0.36
N ALA A 72 0.40 1.88 1.36
CA ALA A 72 -0.81 2.06 2.14
C ALA A 72 -0.98 3.54 2.49
N THR A 73 -2.22 3.94 2.80
CA THR A 73 -2.58 5.29 3.22
C THR A 73 -3.09 5.26 4.66
N GLU A 74 -3.03 6.39 5.35
CA GLU A 74 -3.50 6.53 6.73
C GLU A 74 -5.03 6.58 6.86
N PHE A 75 -5.73 6.99 5.78
CA PHE A 75 -7.19 7.02 5.68
C PHE A 75 -7.68 6.52 4.32
N GLY A 76 -8.96 6.18 4.25
CA GLY A 76 -9.69 5.89 3.02
C GLY A 76 -10.31 7.15 2.40
N ARG A 77 -11.06 6.97 1.31
CA ARG A 77 -11.82 8.04 0.66
C ARG A 77 -13.30 7.70 0.66
N THR A 78 -14.15 8.72 0.71
CA THR A 78 -15.58 8.53 0.59
C THR A 78 -15.93 7.93 -0.77
N VAL A 79 -16.86 6.97 -0.81
CA VAL A 79 -17.36 6.44 -2.10
C VAL A 79 -18.16 7.50 -2.82
N ARG A 80 -18.91 8.30 -2.07
CA ARG A 80 -19.69 9.41 -2.61
C ARG A 80 -18.78 10.63 -2.86
N PRO A 81 -18.84 11.24 -4.05
CA PRO A 81 -18.16 12.51 -4.31
C PRO A 81 -18.70 13.66 -3.44
N ASN A 82 -17.84 14.61 -3.12
CA ASN A 82 -18.21 15.86 -2.46
C ASN A 82 -18.68 16.93 -3.47
N GLY A 83 -19.12 18.09 -2.96
CA GLY A 83 -19.64 19.18 -3.79
C GLY A 83 -18.60 19.91 -4.64
N ASN A 84 -17.31 19.64 -4.46
CA ASN A 84 -16.21 20.34 -5.10
C ASN A 84 -15.55 19.52 -6.23
N GLY A 85 -16.20 18.43 -6.67
CA GLY A 85 -15.66 17.53 -7.69
C GLY A 85 -14.48 16.69 -7.20
N GLY A 86 -14.45 16.35 -5.91
CA GLY A 86 -13.48 15.44 -5.29
C GLY A 86 -14.14 14.50 -4.28
N THR A 87 -13.34 13.98 -3.36
CA THR A 87 -13.76 13.10 -2.27
C THR A 87 -13.29 13.62 -0.92
N ASP A 88 -13.92 13.20 0.17
CA ASP A 88 -13.49 13.53 1.53
C ASP A 88 -12.75 12.35 2.16
N HIS A 89 -12.24 12.52 3.38
CA HIS A 89 -11.71 11.41 4.16
C HIS A 89 -12.81 10.39 4.43
N GLY A 90 -12.48 9.11 4.25
CA GLY A 90 -13.37 7.98 4.48
C GLY A 90 -12.68 6.89 5.29
N THR A 91 -13.47 5.90 5.70
CA THR A 91 -12.99 4.83 6.60
C THR A 91 -12.25 3.71 5.86
N GLY A 92 -12.86 3.15 4.81
CA GLY A 92 -12.29 2.05 4.03
C GLY A 92 -11.42 2.54 2.87
N GLY A 93 -10.28 1.89 2.66
CA GLY A 93 -9.35 2.20 1.58
C GLY A 93 -8.78 0.94 0.92
N ALA A 94 -7.77 1.14 0.08
CA ALA A 94 -7.02 0.05 -0.54
C ALA A 94 -5.53 0.19 -0.22
N ALA A 95 -4.88 -0.93 0.07
CA ALA A 95 -3.43 -1.03 0.08
C ALA A 95 -2.97 -1.83 -1.15
N PHE A 96 -1.81 -1.48 -1.69
CA PHE A 96 -1.20 -2.17 -2.80
C PHE A 96 0.01 -2.96 -2.31
N LEU A 97 0.11 -4.21 -2.75
CA LEU A 97 1.29 -5.04 -2.59
C LEU A 97 1.80 -5.39 -3.99
N LEU A 98 3.04 -5.04 -4.29
CA LEU A 98 3.67 -5.27 -5.59
C LEU A 98 5.16 -5.56 -5.44
N GLY A 99 5.80 -6.09 -6.48
CA GLY A 99 7.22 -6.43 -6.45
C GLY A 99 7.51 -7.76 -7.14
N GLY A 100 8.79 -8.05 -7.39
CA GLY A 100 9.18 -9.31 -8.02
C GLY A 100 8.93 -10.53 -7.12
N ALA A 101 8.99 -10.34 -5.80
CA ALA A 101 8.73 -11.39 -4.81
C ALA A 101 7.24 -11.65 -4.56
N VAL A 102 6.36 -10.74 -4.98
CA VAL A 102 4.93 -10.80 -4.69
C VAL A 102 4.22 -11.82 -5.58
N ASP A 103 3.36 -12.63 -4.98
CA ASP A 103 2.44 -13.53 -5.69
C ASP A 103 1.19 -12.74 -6.15
N GLY A 104 1.42 -11.91 -7.17
CA GLY A 104 0.47 -10.90 -7.64
C GLY A 104 -0.70 -11.44 -8.47
N GLY A 105 -1.43 -10.52 -9.11
CA GLY A 105 -2.62 -10.85 -9.92
C GLY A 105 -3.87 -11.17 -9.10
N LYS A 106 -3.91 -10.74 -7.84
CA LYS A 106 -4.98 -11.06 -6.89
C LYS A 106 -5.55 -9.79 -6.26
N VAL A 107 -6.84 -9.80 -6.00
CA VAL A 107 -7.51 -8.86 -5.10
C VAL A 107 -7.96 -9.66 -3.88
N LYS A 108 -7.42 -9.33 -2.70
CA LYS A 108 -7.78 -9.98 -1.45
C LYS A 108 -8.66 -9.03 -0.63
N ALA A 109 -9.97 -9.13 -0.82
CA ALA A 109 -10.94 -8.27 -0.16
C ALA A 109 -12.30 -8.97 0.01
N ASP A 110 -12.96 -8.72 1.13
CA ASP A 110 -14.38 -9.04 1.32
C ASP A 110 -15.24 -7.90 0.76
N TRP A 111 -15.14 -7.69 -0.56
CA TRP A 111 -15.79 -6.58 -1.24
C TRP A 111 -17.31 -6.72 -1.25
N VAL A 112 -18.02 -5.74 -0.67
CA VAL A 112 -19.49 -5.77 -0.54
C VAL A 112 -20.22 -5.02 -1.67
N GLY A 113 -19.49 -4.33 -2.55
CA GLY A 113 -20.05 -3.46 -3.58
C GLY A 113 -20.23 -2.01 -3.14
N LEU A 114 -20.93 -1.22 -3.96
CA LEU A 114 -21.11 0.23 -3.78
C LEU A 114 -22.56 0.64 -3.44
N LYS A 115 -23.47 -0.31 -3.22
CA LYS A 115 -24.89 0.02 -2.95
C LYS A 115 -24.99 0.74 -1.60
N PRO A 116 -25.80 1.81 -1.46
CA PRO A 116 -25.88 2.57 -0.20
C PRO A 116 -26.16 1.71 1.04
N ALA A 117 -26.99 0.67 0.92
CA ALA A 117 -27.34 -0.22 2.02
C ALA A 117 -26.16 -1.06 2.58
N VAL A 118 -25.06 -1.21 1.83
CA VAL A 118 -23.87 -1.95 2.27
C VAL A 118 -22.71 -1.03 2.65
N LEU A 119 -22.86 0.27 2.43
CA LEU A 119 -21.87 1.27 2.81
C LEU A 119 -22.03 1.61 4.30
N LYS A 120 -20.90 1.83 4.96
CA LYS A 120 -20.89 2.42 6.30
C LYS A 120 -21.47 3.84 6.20
N ASP A 121 -22.49 4.10 6.99
CA ASP A 121 -23.24 5.37 7.02
C ASP A 121 -23.78 5.82 5.64
N GLY A 122 -23.96 4.86 4.71
CA GLY A 122 -24.39 5.16 3.33
C GLY A 122 -23.34 5.88 2.47
N ARG A 123 -22.09 6.02 2.93
CA ARG A 123 -21.06 6.88 2.32
C ARG A 123 -19.70 6.22 2.13
N ASP A 124 -19.29 5.38 3.06
CA ASP A 124 -17.93 4.82 3.11
C ASP A 124 -17.92 3.32 2.83
N GLN A 125 -16.80 2.81 2.31
CA GLN A 125 -16.54 1.38 2.39
C GLN A 125 -16.33 0.97 3.85
N PRO A 126 -17.01 -0.08 4.35
CA PRO A 126 -16.70 -0.64 5.65
C PRO A 126 -15.29 -1.23 5.65
N VAL A 127 -14.56 -1.08 6.77
CA VAL A 127 -13.26 -1.72 6.94
C VAL A 127 -13.48 -3.22 7.15
N LYS A 128 -12.98 -4.02 6.21
CA LYS A 128 -13.06 -5.50 6.26
C LYS A 128 -11.73 -6.16 6.57
N THR A 129 -10.63 -5.46 6.32
CA THR A 129 -9.28 -5.97 6.51
C THR A 129 -8.50 -5.00 7.39
N ASP A 130 -7.97 -5.50 8.50
CA ASP A 130 -7.00 -4.74 9.29
C ASP A 130 -5.65 -4.73 8.56
N LEU A 131 -5.08 -3.55 8.34
CA LEU A 131 -3.83 -3.38 7.60
C LEU A 131 -2.65 -4.12 8.25
N ARG A 132 -2.70 -4.36 9.57
CA ARG A 132 -1.69 -5.17 10.26
C ARG A 132 -1.65 -6.61 9.74
N ALA A 133 -2.77 -7.17 9.27
CA ALA A 133 -2.78 -8.49 8.66
C ALA A 133 -1.88 -8.55 7.41
N LEU A 134 -1.90 -7.52 6.58
CA LEU A 134 -1.04 -7.39 5.40
C LEU A 134 0.44 -7.32 5.81
N PHE A 135 0.78 -6.39 6.71
CA PHE A 135 2.18 -6.22 7.14
C PHE A 135 2.72 -7.46 7.85
N LYS A 136 1.94 -8.09 8.73
CA LYS A 136 2.32 -9.36 9.36
C LYS A 136 2.58 -10.45 8.35
N GLY A 137 1.73 -10.57 7.33
CA GLY A 137 1.90 -11.55 6.27
C GLY A 137 3.20 -11.34 5.51
N VAL A 138 3.46 -10.11 5.06
CA VAL A 138 4.70 -9.77 4.37
C VAL A 138 5.93 -10.02 5.26
N LEU A 139 5.92 -9.55 6.50
CA LEU A 139 7.08 -9.71 7.39
C LEU A 139 7.35 -11.17 7.78
N ALA A 140 6.30 -11.97 7.99
CA ALA A 140 6.44 -13.40 8.25
C ALA A 140 7.00 -14.13 7.03
N ASP A 141 6.30 -14.03 5.90
CA ASP A 141 6.59 -14.86 4.72
C ASP A 141 7.84 -14.38 3.97
N HIS A 142 8.09 -13.07 3.93
CA HIS A 142 9.20 -12.48 3.18
C HIS A 142 10.48 -12.32 3.99
N MET A 143 10.36 -12.00 5.28
CA MET A 143 11.49 -11.66 6.14
C MET A 143 11.76 -12.70 7.25
N GLY A 144 10.89 -13.70 7.41
CA GLY A 144 11.04 -14.75 8.41
C GLY A 144 10.82 -14.27 9.84
N VAL A 145 10.10 -13.15 10.03
CA VAL A 145 9.80 -12.64 11.39
C VAL A 145 8.83 -13.60 12.07
N SER A 146 9.20 -14.08 13.26
CA SER A 146 8.37 -15.05 13.99
C SER A 146 7.02 -14.45 14.38
N ARG A 147 5.99 -15.31 14.43
CA ARG A 147 4.65 -14.88 14.83
C ARG A 147 4.64 -14.24 16.21
N THR A 148 5.40 -14.79 17.16
CA THR A 148 5.55 -14.24 18.50
C THR A 148 6.09 -12.82 18.47
N ALA A 149 7.14 -12.54 17.69
CA ALA A 149 7.69 -11.19 17.57
C ALA A 149 6.71 -10.21 16.90
N LEU A 150 5.97 -10.69 15.89
CA LEU A 150 4.94 -9.90 15.23
C LEU A 150 3.81 -9.48 16.18
N ASP A 151 3.35 -10.39 17.04
CA ASP A 151 2.20 -10.15 17.92
C ASP A 151 2.55 -9.41 19.22
N SER A 152 3.82 -9.41 19.63
CA SER A 152 4.26 -8.84 20.92
C SER A 152 5.15 -7.61 20.80
N THR A 153 5.97 -7.50 19.76
CA THR A 153 6.95 -6.41 19.61
C THR A 153 6.62 -5.50 18.43
N VAL A 154 6.36 -6.07 17.25
CA VAL A 154 6.14 -5.28 16.03
C VAL A 154 4.73 -4.67 16.01
N PHE A 155 3.73 -5.47 16.34
CA PHE A 155 2.33 -5.06 16.44
C PHE A 155 1.77 -5.50 17.80
N PRO A 156 2.09 -4.81 18.90
CA PRO A 156 1.51 -5.12 20.20
C PRO A 156 -0.02 -5.09 20.15
N ASP A 157 -0.65 -5.87 21.03
CA ASP A 157 -2.11 -5.98 21.19
C ASP A 157 -2.88 -6.42 19.93
N SER A 158 -2.21 -7.16 19.03
CA SER A 158 -2.78 -7.57 17.76
C SER A 158 -2.84 -9.09 17.57
N GLY A 159 -2.70 -9.89 18.64
CA GLY A 159 -2.65 -11.36 18.56
C GLY A 159 -3.86 -12.01 17.88
N ALA A 160 -5.04 -11.39 18.00
CA ALA A 160 -6.26 -11.83 17.31
C ALA A 160 -6.24 -11.62 15.78
N ILE A 161 -5.30 -10.82 15.27
CA ILE A 161 -5.19 -10.48 13.84
C ILE A 161 -4.21 -11.44 13.19
N ALA A 162 -4.76 -12.38 12.42
CA ALA A 162 -3.98 -13.33 11.65
C ALA A 162 -3.19 -12.64 10.51
N PRO A 163 -1.93 -13.04 10.25
CA PRO A 163 -1.19 -12.67 9.05
C PRO A 163 -1.96 -13.11 7.80
N MET A 164 -2.00 -12.23 6.81
CA MET A 164 -2.53 -12.57 5.50
C MET A 164 -1.52 -13.46 4.77
N THR A 165 -1.95 -14.64 4.30
CA THR A 165 -1.07 -15.64 3.67
C THR A 165 -1.04 -15.54 2.15
N GLY A 166 -0.07 -16.18 1.49
CA GLY A 166 -0.02 -16.28 0.02
C GLY A 166 0.19 -14.92 -0.66
N LEU A 167 0.98 -14.06 0.00
CA LEU A 167 1.33 -12.72 -0.45
C LEU A 167 2.62 -12.68 -1.28
N VAL A 168 3.59 -13.52 -0.92
CA VAL A 168 4.88 -13.65 -1.61
C VAL A 168 5.04 -15.05 -2.17
N LYS A 169 5.84 -15.18 -3.22
CA LYS A 169 6.18 -16.45 -3.86
C LYS A 169 7.01 -17.29 -2.89
N ALA A 170 6.77 -18.61 -2.91
CA ALA A 170 7.57 -19.59 -2.18
C ALA A 170 9.01 -19.67 -2.72
#